data_AF-A0A0G1VKA8-F1
#
_entry.id   AF-A0A0G1VKA8-F1
#
_cell.length_a   1.000
_cell.length_b   1.000
_cell.length_c   1.000
_cell.angle_alpha   90.00
_cell.angle_beta   90.00
_cell.angle_gamma   90.00
#
_symmetry.space_group_name_H-M   'P 1'
#
loop_
_entity.id
_entity.type
_entity.pdbx_description
1 polymer ?
#
loop_
_entity_poly.entity_id
_entity_poly.type
_entity_poly.pdbx_seq_one_letter_code
_entity_poly.pdbx_strand_id
1 'polypeptide(L)'
;MRTFSSKRLAGLFGLALVAGIALTAVAYAAVTWGPSRSTFTWAHPATYITFNSFTDNPVWGDERFFIKARDVNAGTSTYTNNIKVSDNQELLVTTFFHNNADSGLNLTATGVRAKVTLPSGSNASAEARAEISADNANPTTVFSTMDFTSTSGQPFTLEYVPGSARLITNYVNTSLSDAVVGSGTAIGTSGADGKVQGCAQFSGYVTIRAKVKVTPIPPPTPPTPTPTPIPTTPVVGKSLPDTGPGSIAAIFAGVSALAGAGHYIVARRRG
;
A
#
# COMPACT_ATOMS: atom_id res chain seq x y z
N MET A 1 -56.33 -37.98 -16.28
CA MET A 1 -55.76 -36.82 -15.56
C MET A 1 -54.32 -37.18 -15.18
N ARG A 2 -53.33 -36.44 -15.70
CA ARG A 2 -51.91 -36.30 -15.25
C ARG A 2 -51.04 -37.57 -15.15
N THR A 3 -50.20 -37.92 -16.14
CA THR A 3 -48.82 -37.45 -16.49
C THR A 3 -47.66 -38.29 -15.91
N PHE A 4 -46.81 -38.77 -16.83
CA PHE A 4 -45.36 -39.05 -16.81
C PHE A 4 -44.54 -38.77 -15.52
N SER A 5 -43.50 -39.60 -15.25
CA SER A 5 -42.09 -39.20 -15.50
C SER A 5 -41.08 -40.27 -15.05
N SER A 6 -40.24 -40.69 -15.99
CA SER A 6 -38.88 -41.21 -15.77
C SER A 6 -37.92 -40.07 -15.43
N LYS A 7 -36.92 -40.29 -14.56
CA LYS A 7 -35.70 -39.45 -14.40
C LYS A 7 -34.57 -40.39 -13.93
N ARG A 8 -33.63 -40.79 -14.79
CA ARG A 8 -32.41 -40.10 -15.27
C ARG A 8 -31.42 -39.74 -14.14
N LEU A 9 -30.31 -40.50 -14.14
CA LEU A 9 -29.01 -40.21 -13.55
C LEU A 9 -28.62 -38.74 -13.79
N ALA A 10 -28.29 -38.02 -12.73
CA ALA A 10 -27.66 -36.70 -12.80
C ALA A 10 -26.16 -36.86 -12.52
N GLY A 11 -25.35 -36.59 -13.55
CA GLY A 11 -23.90 -36.44 -13.42
C GLY A 11 -23.56 -35.08 -12.82
N LEU A 12 -22.62 -35.08 -11.87
CA LEU A 12 -22.03 -33.88 -11.29
C LEU A 12 -21.20 -33.14 -12.36
N PHE A 13 -21.57 -31.89 -12.65
CA PHE A 13 -20.66 -30.92 -13.25
C PHE A 13 -19.91 -30.19 -12.12
N GLY A 14 -18.61 -30.45 -12.01
CA GLY A 14 -17.71 -29.66 -11.16
C GLY A 14 -17.44 -28.30 -11.79
N LEU A 15 -17.92 -27.23 -11.14
CA LEU A 15 -17.60 -25.86 -11.49
C LEU A 15 -16.28 -25.48 -10.79
N ALA A 16 -15.18 -25.42 -11.55
CA ALA A 16 -13.92 -24.90 -11.03
C ALA A 16 -14.03 -23.38 -10.88
N LEU A 17 -14.09 -22.90 -9.64
CA LEU A 17 -14.06 -21.49 -9.30
C LEU A 17 -12.62 -20.96 -9.49
N VAL A 18 -12.35 -20.33 -10.62
CA VAL A 18 -11.10 -19.56 -10.80
C VAL A 18 -11.26 -18.27 -9.99
N ALA A 19 -10.66 -18.23 -8.80
CA ALA A 19 -10.55 -17.01 -8.01
C ALA A 19 -9.58 -16.05 -8.72
N GLY A 20 -10.13 -15.17 -9.57
CA GLY A 20 -9.37 -14.05 -10.13
C GLY A 20 -8.98 -13.09 -9.01
N ILE A 21 -7.69 -12.99 -8.71
CA ILE A 21 -7.15 -11.93 -7.86
C ILE A 21 -7.32 -10.63 -8.65
N ALA A 22 -8.33 -9.84 -8.31
CA ALA A 22 -8.47 -8.49 -8.82
C ALA A 22 -7.33 -7.64 -8.26
N LEU A 23 -6.29 -7.40 -9.06
CA LEU A 23 -5.31 -6.35 -8.81
C LEU A 23 -6.04 -5.02 -8.95
N THR A 24 -6.66 -4.55 -7.88
CA THR A 24 -7.15 -3.17 -7.80
C THR A 24 -5.94 -2.26 -7.85
N ALA A 25 -5.77 -1.51 -8.93
CA ALA A 25 -4.82 -0.42 -8.97
C ALA A 25 -5.23 0.59 -7.89
N VAL A 26 -4.55 0.55 -6.74
CA VAL A 26 -4.70 1.56 -5.70
C VAL A 26 -4.12 2.85 -6.26
N ALA A 27 -4.94 3.89 -6.34
CA ALA A 27 -4.45 5.23 -6.64
C ALA A 27 -3.48 5.63 -5.52
N TYR A 28 -2.21 5.86 -5.87
CA TYR A 28 -1.20 6.26 -4.89
C TYR A 28 -1.47 7.66 -4.38
N ALA A 29 -1.54 7.80 -3.05
CA ALA A 29 -1.44 9.10 -2.41
C ALA A 29 -0.01 9.61 -2.64
N ALA A 30 0.13 10.85 -3.10
CA ALA A 30 1.42 11.52 -3.05
C ALA A 30 1.78 11.74 -1.57
N VAL A 31 3.06 11.60 -1.21
CA VAL A 31 3.61 12.04 0.09
C VAL A 31 2.89 13.31 0.55
N THR A 32 2.21 13.21 1.68
CA THR A 32 1.34 14.26 2.19
C THR A 32 1.65 14.56 3.65
N TRP A 33 1.10 15.67 4.13
CA TRP A 33 1.18 16.10 5.51
C TRP A 33 -0.13 16.77 5.91
N GLY A 34 -0.40 16.80 7.20
CA GLY A 34 -1.57 17.50 7.69
C GLY A 34 -1.62 17.63 9.21
N PRO A 35 -2.69 18.25 9.73
CA PRO A 35 -3.63 19.06 8.96
C PRO A 35 -2.93 20.31 8.39
N SER A 36 -3.63 21.04 7.51
CA SER A 36 -3.22 22.39 7.12
C SER A 36 -3.04 23.25 8.36
N ARG A 37 -1.89 23.92 8.47
CA ARG A 37 -1.50 24.75 9.63
C ARG A 37 -0.58 25.87 9.18
N SER A 38 -0.43 26.89 10.02
CA SER A 38 0.58 27.93 9.80
C SER A 38 1.97 27.32 9.72
N THR A 39 2.75 27.83 8.79
CA THR A 39 4.14 27.46 8.61
C THR A 39 5.04 28.60 9.03
N PHE A 40 6.24 28.24 9.47
CA PHE A 40 7.23 29.15 10.00
C PHE A 40 8.57 28.90 9.31
N THR A 41 9.54 29.76 9.56
CA THR A 41 10.90 29.56 9.09
C THR A 41 11.86 29.48 10.26
N TRP A 42 13.05 28.98 10.03
CA TRP A 42 14.12 28.91 11.01
C TRP A 42 14.43 30.28 11.63
N ALA A 43 14.35 31.35 10.83
CA ALA A 43 14.56 32.73 11.27
C ALA A 43 13.35 33.36 11.99
N HIS A 44 12.15 32.81 11.79
CA HIS A 44 10.90 33.32 12.34
C HIS A 44 10.10 32.18 12.99
N PRO A 45 10.54 31.72 14.18
CA PRO A 45 9.89 30.63 14.90
C PRO A 45 8.46 30.98 15.34
N ALA A 46 7.69 29.96 15.72
CA ALA A 46 6.31 30.12 16.13
C ALA A 46 6.20 30.80 17.50
N THR A 47 5.17 31.62 17.71
CA THR A 47 4.89 32.24 19.02
C THR A 47 4.07 31.34 19.95
N TYR A 48 3.80 30.10 19.52
CA TYR A 48 3.01 29.11 20.25
C TYR A 48 3.55 27.71 19.98
N ILE A 49 3.12 26.74 20.79
CA ILE A 49 3.52 25.34 20.65
C ILE A 49 2.88 24.78 19.38
N THR A 50 3.72 24.42 18.42
CA THR A 50 3.33 23.73 17.20
C THR A 50 4.45 22.79 16.79
N PHE A 51 4.11 21.66 16.17
CA PHE A 51 5.09 20.67 15.78
C PHE A 51 5.34 20.68 14.28
N ASN A 52 6.62 20.57 13.93
CA ASN A 52 7.07 20.24 12.58
C ASN A 52 6.46 21.15 11.49
N SER A 53 6.52 22.45 11.73
CA SER A 53 5.92 23.52 10.94
C SER A 53 6.96 24.45 10.31
N PHE A 54 8.26 24.19 10.46
CA PHE A 54 9.31 24.88 9.69
C PHE A 54 9.40 24.39 8.25
N THR A 55 9.62 25.30 7.31
CA THR A 55 9.79 24.99 5.89
C THR A 55 11.25 24.91 5.44
N ASP A 56 12.18 25.39 6.26
CA ASP A 56 13.59 25.62 5.91
C ASP A 56 14.57 25.24 7.04
N ASN A 57 14.26 24.21 7.84
CA ASN A 57 15.21 23.74 8.86
C ASN A 57 16.54 23.34 8.18
N PRO A 58 17.70 23.85 8.62
CA PRO A 58 18.99 23.65 7.94
C PRO A 58 19.50 22.20 7.98
N VAL A 59 18.96 21.37 8.88
CA VAL A 59 19.32 19.96 9.05
C VAL A 59 18.29 19.05 8.37
N TRP A 60 16.99 19.31 8.58
CA TRP A 60 15.91 18.43 8.10
C TRP A 60 15.30 18.86 6.76
N GLY A 61 15.34 20.15 6.44
CA GLY A 61 14.58 20.80 5.38
C GLY A 61 13.16 21.16 5.83
N ASP A 62 12.19 20.88 4.98
CA ASP A 62 10.77 21.08 5.30
C ASP A 62 10.30 20.05 6.34
N GLU A 63 10.05 20.52 7.56
CA GLU A 63 9.66 19.69 8.69
C GLU A 63 8.25 19.15 8.55
N ARG A 64 7.41 19.69 7.65
CA ARG A 64 6.07 19.11 7.44
C ARG A 64 6.13 17.68 6.93
N PHE A 65 7.23 17.34 6.23
CA PHE A 65 7.57 16.00 5.76
C PHE A 65 8.53 15.33 6.74
N PHE A 66 8.04 15.02 7.94
CA PHE A 66 8.87 14.57 9.05
C PHE A 66 9.06 13.06 9.18
N ILE A 67 8.53 12.26 8.27
CA ILE A 67 8.86 10.84 8.16
C ILE A 67 9.72 10.59 6.92
N LYS A 68 10.85 9.90 7.11
CA LYS A 68 11.76 9.46 6.05
C LYS A 68 12.26 8.06 6.37
N ALA A 69 12.75 7.34 5.37
CA ALA A 69 13.45 6.08 5.58
C ALA A 69 14.72 5.98 4.72
N ARG A 70 15.56 5.04 5.10
CA ARG A 70 16.70 4.54 4.31
C ARG A 70 16.86 3.05 4.55
N ASP A 71 17.64 2.39 3.69
CA ASP A 71 18.20 1.08 4.03
C ASP A 71 19.08 1.19 5.28
N VAL A 72 18.98 0.25 6.22
CA VAL A 72 19.81 0.22 7.44
C VAL A 72 21.31 0.21 7.11
N ASN A 73 21.70 -0.37 5.97
CA ASN A 73 23.07 -0.49 5.49
C ASN A 73 23.52 0.66 4.59
N ALA A 74 22.61 1.57 4.21
CA ALA A 74 22.97 2.76 3.44
C ALA A 74 23.48 3.90 4.32
N GLY A 75 24.22 4.84 3.71
CA GLY A 75 24.69 6.06 4.38
C GLY A 75 23.54 6.96 4.86
N THR A 76 23.82 7.83 5.83
CA THR A 76 22.80 8.72 6.41
C THR A 76 22.30 9.79 5.44
N SER A 77 22.99 10.06 4.34
CA SER A 77 22.55 11.01 3.31
C SER A 77 21.41 10.48 2.43
N THR A 78 21.03 9.20 2.55
CA THR A 78 20.04 8.57 1.65
C THR A 78 18.61 8.57 2.20
N TYR A 79 18.33 9.34 3.26
CA TYR A 79 16.96 9.46 3.77
C TYR A 79 16.04 10.08 2.73
N THR A 80 14.89 9.44 2.51
CA THR A 80 13.87 9.89 1.58
C THR A 80 12.48 9.57 2.11
N ASN A 81 11.50 10.37 1.72
CA ASN A 81 10.06 10.12 1.96
C ASN A 81 9.40 9.34 0.80
N ASN A 82 10.16 8.98 -0.23
CA ASN A 82 9.75 8.06 -1.28
C ASN A 82 10.90 7.09 -1.54
N ILE A 83 10.72 5.81 -1.20
CA ILE A 83 11.78 4.81 -1.24
C ILE A 83 11.38 3.62 -2.12
N LYS A 84 12.33 3.17 -2.94
CA LYS A 84 12.20 1.89 -3.65
C LYS A 84 12.71 0.76 -2.76
N VAL A 85 11.94 -0.32 -2.68
CA VAL A 85 12.22 -1.45 -1.81
C VAL A 85 12.46 -2.74 -2.59
N SER A 86 13.30 -3.62 -2.03
CA SER A 86 13.60 -4.95 -2.54
C SER A 86 13.42 -6.01 -1.44
N ASP A 87 13.31 -7.28 -1.84
CA ASP A 87 13.08 -8.37 -0.88
C ASP A 87 14.20 -8.47 0.16
N ASN A 88 13.81 -8.80 1.39
CA ASN A 88 14.69 -8.91 2.58
C ASN A 88 15.45 -7.65 2.98
N GLN A 89 15.15 -6.52 2.36
CA GLN A 89 15.68 -5.23 2.78
C GLN A 89 15.18 -4.88 4.18
N GLU A 90 16.07 -4.35 5.03
CA GLU A 90 15.71 -3.80 6.33
C GLU A 90 15.84 -2.28 6.26
N LEU A 91 14.78 -1.58 6.63
CA LEU A 91 14.66 -0.13 6.54
C LEU A 91 14.75 0.48 7.93
N LEU A 92 15.47 1.60 8.05
CA LEU A 92 15.38 2.48 9.21
C LEU A 92 14.38 3.60 8.90
N VAL A 93 13.17 3.48 9.43
CA VAL A 93 12.13 4.51 9.32
C VAL A 93 12.32 5.49 10.47
N THR A 94 12.39 6.78 10.16
CA THR A 94 12.71 7.86 11.08
C THR A 94 11.65 8.93 11.04
N THR A 95 11.10 9.25 12.21
CA THR A 95 10.14 10.31 12.46
C THR A 95 10.83 11.42 13.23
N PHE A 96 10.96 12.60 12.65
CA PHE A 96 11.50 13.79 13.31
C PHE A 96 10.40 14.51 14.10
N PHE A 97 10.71 14.97 15.31
CA PHE A 97 9.81 15.81 16.09
C PHE A 97 10.53 17.09 16.54
N HIS A 98 9.86 18.23 16.41
CA HIS A 98 10.38 19.52 16.85
C HIS A 98 9.22 20.43 17.25
N ASN A 99 9.23 20.89 18.51
CA ASN A 99 8.37 21.98 18.94
C ASN A 99 8.96 23.30 18.41
N ASN A 100 8.30 23.91 17.43
CA ASN A 100 8.79 25.11 16.73
C ASN A 100 8.52 26.42 17.47
N ALA A 101 8.06 26.36 18.72
CA ALA A 101 7.94 27.55 19.55
C ALA A 101 9.31 28.23 19.71
N ASP A 102 9.30 29.57 19.64
CA ASP A 102 10.48 30.41 19.85
C ASP A 102 11.12 30.10 21.22
N SER A 103 12.44 29.91 21.19
CA SER A 103 13.25 29.62 22.38
C SER A 103 13.10 30.65 23.50
N GLY A 104 12.92 31.94 23.17
CA GLY A 104 12.77 33.03 24.13
C GLY A 104 11.46 32.98 24.92
N LEU A 105 10.47 32.21 24.44
CA LEU A 105 9.18 32.06 25.12
C LEU A 105 9.18 30.93 26.16
N ASN A 106 10.20 30.06 26.17
CA ASN A 106 10.30 28.92 27.08
C ASN A 106 9.05 28.02 27.13
N LEU A 107 8.36 27.87 26.00
CA LEU A 107 7.16 27.04 25.93
C LEU A 107 7.52 25.56 25.87
N THR A 108 6.84 24.75 26.69
CA THR A 108 7.01 23.29 26.74
C THR A 108 5.72 22.59 26.32
N ALA A 109 5.82 21.77 25.29
CA ALA A 109 4.76 20.85 24.91
C ALA A 109 4.64 19.73 25.95
N THR A 110 3.41 19.38 26.34
CA THR A 110 3.12 18.34 27.32
C THR A 110 2.24 17.25 26.74
N GLY A 111 2.34 16.04 27.29
CA GLY A 111 1.62 14.88 26.77
C GLY A 111 2.07 14.50 25.35
N VAL A 112 3.32 14.80 24.99
CA VAL A 112 3.81 14.58 23.63
C VAL A 112 3.88 13.07 23.34
N ARG A 113 3.27 12.64 22.24
CA ARG A 113 3.28 11.25 21.79
C ARG A 113 3.66 11.14 20.32
N ALA A 114 4.30 10.03 19.97
CA ALA A 114 4.55 9.63 18.60
C ALA A 114 3.85 8.31 18.28
N LYS A 115 3.38 8.20 17.04
CA LYS A 115 2.83 6.98 16.47
C LYS A 115 3.30 6.81 15.02
N VAL A 116 3.70 5.61 14.64
CA VAL A 116 4.04 5.25 13.27
C VAL A 116 3.13 4.12 12.82
N THR A 117 2.33 4.35 11.80
CA THR A 117 1.48 3.34 11.19
C THR A 117 2.18 2.82 9.94
N LEU A 118 2.63 1.56 9.99
CA LEU A 118 3.11 0.85 8.81
C LEU A 118 1.92 0.35 7.98
N PRO A 119 2.07 0.25 6.65
CA PRO A 119 1.02 -0.26 5.79
C PRO A 119 0.66 -1.71 6.14
N SER A 120 -0.61 -2.04 5.99
CA SER A 120 -1.11 -3.41 6.10
C SER A 120 -1.43 -3.98 4.72
N GLY A 121 -1.36 -5.31 4.60
CA GLY A 121 -1.58 -6.02 3.34
C GLY A 121 -0.34 -6.09 2.45
N SER A 122 -0.51 -6.71 1.27
CA SER A 122 0.56 -6.97 0.30
C SER A 122 0.24 -6.28 -1.02
N ASN A 123 0.99 -5.24 -1.37
CA ASN A 123 0.77 -4.40 -2.56
C ASN A 123 2.11 -4.03 -3.20
N ALA A 124 2.10 -3.64 -4.48
CA ALA A 124 3.32 -3.24 -5.20
C ALA A 124 3.84 -1.84 -4.79
N SER A 125 3.03 -1.06 -4.08
CA SER A 125 3.47 0.11 -3.34
C SER A 125 2.53 0.35 -2.16
N ALA A 126 3.01 1.11 -1.19
CA ALA A 126 2.37 1.24 0.11
C ALA A 126 2.75 2.58 0.76
N GLU A 127 1.94 3.05 1.70
CA GLU A 127 2.16 4.30 2.44
C GLU A 127 2.33 3.99 3.94
N ALA A 128 3.33 4.60 4.60
CA ALA A 128 3.39 4.68 6.04
C ALA A 128 3.08 6.11 6.51
N ARG A 129 2.55 6.22 7.73
CA ARG A 129 2.15 7.50 8.33
C ARG A 129 2.78 7.66 9.70
N ALA A 130 3.43 8.79 9.95
CA ALA A 130 3.82 9.21 11.29
C ALA A 130 2.86 10.28 11.82
N GLU A 131 2.58 10.23 13.11
CA GLU A 131 1.81 11.23 13.84
C GLU A 131 2.60 11.68 15.07
N ILE A 132 2.61 12.99 15.31
CA ILE A 132 3.06 13.61 16.56
C ILE A 132 1.87 14.36 17.16
N SER A 133 1.56 14.08 18.42
CA SER A 133 0.51 14.78 19.15
C SER A 133 1.03 15.37 20.45
N ALA A 134 0.36 16.43 20.93
CA ALA A 134 0.61 17.01 22.24
C ALA A 134 -0.66 17.72 22.74
N ASP A 135 -0.88 17.68 24.05
CA ASP A 135 -2.14 18.14 24.67
C ASP A 135 -2.36 19.65 24.50
N ASN A 136 -1.26 20.42 24.46
CA ASN A 136 -1.26 21.88 24.40
C ASN A 136 -0.65 22.44 23.10
N ALA A 137 -0.52 21.62 22.05
CA ALA A 137 -0.08 22.09 20.75
C ALA A 137 -1.25 22.58 19.88
N ASN A 138 -0.94 23.46 18.93
CA ASN A 138 -1.85 23.89 17.87
C ASN A 138 -1.24 23.61 16.48
N PRO A 139 -1.80 22.67 15.69
CA PRO A 139 -2.86 21.73 16.05
C PRO A 139 -2.37 20.71 17.11
N THR A 140 -3.31 20.02 17.76
CA THR A 140 -2.98 18.99 18.78
C THR A 140 -2.35 17.74 18.19
N THR A 141 -2.46 17.52 16.88
CA THR A 141 -1.82 16.42 16.16
C THR A 141 -1.40 16.89 14.77
N VAL A 142 -0.18 16.55 14.38
CA VAL A 142 0.33 16.66 13.02
C VAL A 142 0.67 15.28 12.49
N PHE A 143 0.54 15.08 11.18
CA PHE A 143 0.94 13.86 10.51
C PHE A 143 1.74 14.14 9.23
N SER A 144 2.54 13.16 8.84
CA SER A 144 3.27 13.11 7.58
C SER A 144 3.26 11.68 7.07
N THR A 145 3.23 11.51 5.75
CA THR A 145 3.29 10.20 5.10
C THR A 145 4.57 10.01 4.31
N MET A 146 4.90 8.75 4.02
CA MET A 146 5.97 8.38 3.10
C MET A 146 5.57 7.16 2.28
N ASP A 147 6.12 7.07 1.06
CA ASP A 147 5.78 6.05 0.09
C ASP A 147 6.90 5.02 -0.08
N PHE A 148 6.48 3.77 -0.27
CA PHE A 148 7.35 2.63 -0.57
C PHE A 148 6.90 2.02 -1.88
N THR A 149 7.81 1.83 -2.84
CA THR A 149 7.52 1.21 -4.13
C THR A 149 8.39 -0.01 -4.38
N SER A 150 7.78 -1.12 -4.77
CA SER A 150 8.49 -2.34 -5.13
C SER A 150 9.37 -2.12 -6.36
N THR A 151 10.66 -2.44 -6.25
CA THR A 151 11.60 -2.36 -7.37
C THR A 151 11.26 -3.39 -8.46
N SER A 152 10.73 -4.54 -8.07
CA SER A 152 10.34 -5.62 -8.99
C SER A 152 8.89 -5.53 -9.49
N GLY A 153 8.11 -4.56 -8.99
CA GLY A 153 6.67 -4.46 -9.23
C GLY A 153 5.84 -5.54 -8.51
N GLN A 154 6.48 -6.45 -7.77
CA GLN A 154 5.81 -7.51 -7.02
C GLN A 154 5.23 -6.95 -5.71
N PRO A 155 4.10 -7.51 -5.22
CA PRO A 155 3.54 -7.15 -3.92
C PRO A 155 4.54 -7.39 -2.78
N PHE A 156 4.54 -6.52 -1.77
CA PHE A 156 5.34 -6.69 -0.56
C PHE A 156 4.56 -6.29 0.69
N THR A 157 5.04 -6.78 1.83
CA THR A 157 4.66 -6.33 3.18
C THR A 157 5.82 -5.61 3.86
N LEU A 158 5.50 -4.74 4.82
CA LEU A 158 6.46 -4.15 5.76
C LEU A 158 6.21 -4.70 7.16
N GLU A 159 7.18 -5.44 7.67
CA GLU A 159 7.09 -6.08 8.97
C GLU A 159 7.92 -5.29 9.98
N TYR A 160 7.27 -4.72 11.01
CA TYR A 160 8.01 -4.10 12.11
C TYR A 160 8.95 -5.12 12.77
N VAL A 161 10.16 -4.69 13.12
CA VAL A 161 11.11 -5.47 13.91
C VAL A 161 10.89 -5.16 15.40
N PRO A 162 10.34 -6.06 16.22
CA PRO A 162 10.06 -5.80 17.63
C PRO A 162 11.31 -5.40 18.43
N GLY A 163 11.14 -4.48 19.38
CA GLY A 163 12.22 -3.92 20.20
C GLY A 163 13.19 -2.99 19.45
N SER A 164 12.95 -2.70 18.16
CA SER A 164 13.82 -1.84 17.37
C SER A 164 13.54 -0.35 17.53
N ALA A 165 12.44 0.02 18.18
CA ALA A 165 12.05 1.40 18.41
C ALA A 165 13.05 2.12 19.33
N ARG A 166 13.47 3.33 18.92
CA ARG A 166 14.39 4.16 19.71
C ARG A 166 13.97 5.62 19.72
N LEU A 167 14.23 6.28 20.83
CA LEU A 167 14.14 7.72 21.01
C LEU A 167 15.56 8.29 21.02
N ILE A 168 15.82 9.22 20.11
CA ILE A 168 17.14 9.81 19.90
C ILE A 168 17.00 11.32 19.95
N THR A 169 17.66 11.95 20.90
CA THR A 169 17.74 13.41 21.05
C THR A 169 19.20 13.78 21.31
N ASN A 170 19.49 15.06 21.52
CA ASN A 170 20.82 15.48 21.99
C ASN A 170 21.14 15.02 23.42
N TYR A 171 20.14 14.54 24.17
CA TYR A 171 20.27 14.20 25.59
C TYR A 171 20.15 12.70 25.85
N VAL A 172 19.35 11.99 25.06
CA VAL A 172 19.12 10.56 25.24
C VAL A 172 19.23 9.81 23.92
N ASN A 173 19.67 8.57 24.04
CA ASN A 173 19.71 7.63 22.94
C ASN A 173 19.24 6.28 23.47
N THR A 174 17.94 6.12 23.66
CA THR A 174 17.35 5.03 24.46
C THR A 174 16.32 4.22 23.67
N SER A 175 16.03 3.01 24.15
CA SER A 175 14.93 2.20 23.62
C SER A 175 13.59 2.87 23.87
N LEU A 176 12.67 2.71 22.93
CA LEU A 176 11.31 3.22 23.00
C LEU A 176 10.33 2.05 22.97
N SER A 177 9.14 2.22 23.55
CA SER A 177 8.12 1.17 23.55
C SER A 177 7.64 0.84 22.13
N ASP A 178 7.48 -0.46 21.85
CA ASP A 178 6.87 -0.98 20.61
C ASP A 178 5.43 -0.49 20.41
N ALA A 179 4.77 0.05 21.44
CA ALA A 179 3.48 0.72 21.31
C ALA A 179 3.50 1.86 20.27
N VAL A 180 4.69 2.39 19.92
CA VAL A 180 4.87 3.39 18.86
C VAL A 180 4.30 2.93 17.51
N VAL A 181 4.33 1.63 17.19
CA VAL A 181 3.73 1.09 15.95
C VAL A 181 2.27 0.66 16.08
N GLY A 182 1.61 1.01 17.19
CA GLY A 182 0.22 0.66 17.49
C GLY A 182 -0.56 1.84 18.07
N SER A 183 -0.68 1.89 19.40
CA SER A 183 -1.44 2.94 20.11
C SER A 183 -0.70 4.27 20.25
N GLY A 184 0.59 4.32 19.91
CA GLY A 184 1.47 5.45 20.13
C GLY A 184 2.06 5.48 21.53
N THR A 185 3.21 6.14 21.68
CA THR A 185 3.97 6.17 22.93
C THR A 185 4.43 7.58 23.27
N ALA A 186 4.66 7.85 24.55
CA ALA A 186 5.18 9.13 24.99
C ALA A 186 6.60 9.34 24.45
N ILE A 187 6.91 10.55 24.05
CA ILE A 187 8.25 10.97 23.63
C ILE A 187 8.59 12.28 24.32
N GLY A 188 9.87 12.59 24.39
CA GLY A 188 10.34 13.79 25.07
C GLY A 188 11.82 14.01 24.86
N THR A 189 12.29 15.15 25.33
CA THR A 189 13.67 15.56 25.07
C THR A 189 14.68 14.78 25.90
N SER A 190 14.38 14.55 27.19
CA SER A 190 15.27 13.86 28.15
C SER A 190 14.85 12.40 28.38
N GLY A 191 13.89 11.89 27.62
CA GLY A 191 13.30 10.57 27.80
C GLY A 191 11.86 10.53 27.28
N ALA A 192 11.20 9.39 27.42
CA ALA A 192 9.79 9.20 27.03
C ALA A 192 8.82 9.79 28.08
N ASP A 193 9.01 11.06 28.46
CA ASP A 193 8.29 11.74 29.55
C ASP A 193 7.13 12.62 29.07
N GLY A 194 6.90 12.70 27.76
CA GLY A 194 5.84 13.52 27.18
C GLY A 194 6.15 15.01 27.19
N LYS A 195 7.41 15.43 27.36
CA LYS A 195 7.80 16.85 27.44
C LYS A 195 8.81 17.22 26.36
N VAL A 196 8.47 18.23 25.57
CA VAL A 196 9.36 18.78 24.53
C VAL A 196 9.35 20.31 24.59
N GLN A 197 10.47 20.89 25.03
CA GLN A 197 10.65 22.34 25.02
C GLN A 197 10.84 22.86 23.58
N GLY A 198 10.44 24.10 23.34
CA GLY A 198 10.68 24.78 22.06
C GLY A 198 12.18 25.02 21.81
N CYS A 199 12.57 24.98 20.54
CA CYS A 199 13.94 25.10 19.99
C CYS A 199 14.58 23.76 19.56
N ALA A 200 15.44 23.85 18.55
CA ALA A 200 16.01 22.71 17.85
C ALA A 200 16.89 21.82 18.73
N GLN A 201 17.54 22.36 19.75
CA GLN A 201 18.36 21.57 20.67
C GLN A 201 17.54 20.52 21.45
N PHE A 202 16.23 20.72 21.57
CA PHE A 202 15.31 19.82 22.27
C PHE A 202 14.51 18.92 21.31
N SER A 203 14.73 19.07 20.00
CA SER A 203 14.17 18.19 18.96
C SER A 203 14.82 16.80 18.98
N GLY A 204 14.23 15.88 18.23
CA GLY A 204 14.79 14.54 18.13
C GLY A 204 14.08 13.68 17.11
N TYR A 205 14.40 12.39 17.19
CA TYR A 205 13.95 11.36 16.29
C TYR A 205 13.34 10.20 17.05
N VAL A 206 12.28 9.65 16.48
CA VAL A 206 11.80 8.31 16.76
C VAL A 206 12.22 7.45 15.58
N THR A 207 12.95 6.36 15.83
CA THR A 207 13.35 5.43 14.77
C THR A 207 12.76 4.05 15.01
N ILE A 208 12.27 3.40 13.96
CA ILE A 208 11.88 1.99 13.98
C ILE A 208 12.57 1.26 12.83
N ARG A 209 12.73 -0.06 12.94
CA ARG A 209 13.15 -0.89 11.83
C ARG A 209 11.98 -1.67 11.25
N ALA A 210 11.94 -1.79 9.92
CA ALA A 210 10.94 -2.55 9.20
C ALA A 210 11.60 -3.43 8.15
N LYS A 211 11.20 -4.70 8.07
CA LYS A 211 11.68 -5.67 7.09
C LYS A 211 10.72 -5.76 5.91
N VAL A 212 11.27 -5.72 4.71
CA VAL A 212 10.53 -5.89 3.47
C VAL A 212 10.42 -7.38 3.16
N LYS A 213 9.21 -7.84 2.87
CA LYS A 213 8.93 -9.20 2.38
C LYS A 213 8.14 -9.16 1.09
N VAL A 214 8.80 -9.47 -0.01
CA VAL A 214 8.15 -9.56 -1.33
C VAL A 214 7.42 -10.90 -1.40
N THR A 215 6.17 -10.85 -1.85
CA THR A 215 5.39 -12.03 -2.21
C THR A 215 5.50 -12.24 -3.72
N PRO A 216 6.23 -13.26 -4.21
CA PRO A 216 6.33 -13.50 -5.64
C PRO A 216 4.95 -13.86 -6.21
N ILE A 217 4.49 -13.13 -7.23
CA ILE A 217 3.35 -13.59 -8.02
C ILE A 217 3.82 -14.84 -8.79
N PRO A 218 3.16 -16.01 -8.64
CA PRO A 218 3.53 -17.19 -9.40
C PRO A 218 3.43 -16.88 -10.90
N PRO A 219 4.33 -17.46 -11.74
CA PRO A 219 4.23 -17.30 -13.18
C PRO A 219 2.80 -17.63 -13.66
N PRO A 220 2.26 -16.91 -14.66
CA PRO A 220 0.96 -17.27 -15.21
C PRO A 220 1.02 -18.73 -15.64
N THR A 221 0.08 -19.54 -15.15
CA THR A 221 -0.01 -20.94 -15.58
C THR A 221 -0.06 -20.94 -17.10
N PRO A 222 0.82 -21.69 -17.79
CA PRO A 222 0.71 -21.83 -19.24
C PRO A 222 -0.73 -22.20 -19.58
N PRO A 223 -1.32 -21.63 -20.65
CA PRO A 223 -2.65 -22.02 -21.06
C PRO A 223 -2.67 -23.54 -21.20
N THR A 224 -3.63 -24.20 -20.54
CA THR A 224 -3.84 -25.64 -20.71
C THR A 224 -3.87 -25.90 -22.21
N PRO A 225 -3.00 -26.78 -22.76
CA PRO A 225 -3.03 -27.06 -24.18
C PRO A 225 -4.46 -27.48 -24.52
N THR A 226 -5.10 -26.76 -25.44
CA THR A 226 -6.40 -27.17 -25.98
C THR A 226 -6.23 -28.62 -26.43
N PRO A 227 -6.99 -29.58 -25.88
CA PRO A 227 -6.85 -30.97 -26.29
C PRO A 227 -7.01 -31.01 -27.80
N THR A 228 -5.96 -31.48 -28.49
CA THR A 228 -6.05 -31.76 -29.91
C THR A 228 -7.25 -32.69 -30.09
N PRO A 229 -8.26 -32.35 -30.92
CA PRO A 229 -9.36 -33.27 -31.16
C PRO A 229 -8.77 -34.59 -31.60
N ILE A 230 -9.03 -35.65 -30.83
CA ILE A 230 -8.64 -37.01 -31.18
C ILE A 230 -9.27 -37.28 -32.56
N PRO A 231 -8.49 -37.67 -33.57
CA PRO A 231 -9.06 -38.13 -34.83
C PRO A 231 -10.02 -39.28 -34.52
N THR A 232 -11.32 -39.03 -34.60
CA THR A 232 -12.31 -40.11 -34.52
C THR A 232 -12.04 -41.04 -35.69
N THR A 233 -11.62 -42.26 -35.38
CA THR A 233 -11.57 -43.36 -36.36
C THR A 233 -12.95 -43.44 -37.03
N PRO A 234 -13.06 -43.42 -38.36
CA PRO A 234 -14.35 -43.57 -39.02
C PRO A 234 -14.94 -44.92 -38.60
N VAL A 235 -16.09 -44.89 -37.92
CA VAL A 235 -16.90 -46.09 -37.72
C VAL A 235 -17.44 -46.47 -39.09
N VAL A 236 -16.81 -47.45 -39.73
CA VAL A 236 -17.38 -48.15 -40.89
C VAL A 236 -18.59 -48.93 -40.38
N GLY A 237 -19.80 -48.52 -40.78
CA GLY A 237 -20.98 -49.36 -40.55
C GLY A 237 -22.32 -48.64 -40.50
N LYS A 238 -22.82 -48.18 -41.65
CA LYS A 238 -24.16 -48.53 -42.19
C LYS A 238 -24.28 -47.94 -43.58
N SER A 239 -24.73 -48.77 -44.51
CA SER A 239 -25.05 -48.39 -45.89
C SER A 239 -25.88 -47.10 -45.94
N LEU A 240 -25.49 -46.20 -46.85
CA LEU A 240 -26.24 -44.98 -47.16
C LEU A 240 -27.66 -45.35 -47.60
N PRO A 241 -28.71 -44.65 -47.13
CA PRO A 241 -30.03 -44.73 -47.76
C PRO A 241 -29.92 -44.22 -49.19
N ASP A 242 -30.55 -44.95 -50.10
CA ASP A 242 -30.65 -44.58 -51.51
C ASP A 242 -31.57 -43.35 -51.63
N THR A 243 -30.98 -42.16 -51.76
CA THR A 243 -31.71 -40.95 -52.14
C THR A 243 -31.35 -40.62 -53.58
N GLY A 244 -32.12 -41.20 -54.51
CA GLY A 244 -32.10 -40.84 -55.92
C GLY A 244 -32.25 -39.33 -56.15
N PRO A 245 -31.99 -38.85 -57.38
CA PRO A 245 -31.88 -37.43 -57.71
C PRO A 245 -33.22 -36.71 -57.53
N GLY A 246 -33.46 -36.19 -56.32
CA GLY A 246 -34.73 -35.58 -55.98
C GLY A 246 -34.86 -35.11 -54.53
N SER A 247 -33.83 -34.50 -53.93
CA SER A 247 -34.01 -33.74 -52.68
C SER A 247 -32.86 -32.77 -52.42
N ILE A 248 -33.05 -31.52 -52.86
CA ILE A 248 -32.29 -30.34 -52.46
C ILE A 248 -32.95 -29.81 -51.18
N ALA A 249 -32.33 -29.96 -50.01
CA ALA A 249 -32.58 -29.10 -48.85
C ALA A 249 -31.62 -29.39 -47.67
N ALA A 250 -31.01 -28.32 -47.17
CA ALA A 250 -30.37 -28.16 -45.86
C ALA A 250 -29.03 -28.88 -45.63
N ILE A 251 -27.93 -28.09 -45.64
CA ILE A 251 -27.00 -27.87 -44.52
C ILE A 251 -25.96 -26.82 -45.01
N PHE A 252 -26.30 -25.53 -44.89
CA PHE A 252 -25.33 -24.41 -44.92
C PHE A 252 -25.92 -23.21 -44.16
N ALA A 253 -26.13 -23.35 -42.86
CA ALA A 253 -26.46 -22.22 -41.99
C ALA A 253 -26.01 -22.50 -40.55
N GLY A 254 -24.81 -22.05 -40.17
CA GLY A 254 -24.34 -22.31 -38.81
C GLY A 254 -23.05 -21.63 -38.33
N VAL A 255 -22.50 -20.60 -39.02
CA VAL A 255 -21.30 -19.90 -38.50
C VAL A 255 -21.35 -18.37 -38.56
N SER A 256 -22.33 -17.72 -39.20
CA SER A 256 -22.26 -16.25 -39.42
C SER A 256 -23.27 -15.38 -38.65
N ALA A 257 -23.94 -15.91 -37.60
CA ALA A 257 -24.96 -15.15 -36.86
C ALA A 257 -24.48 -14.49 -35.54
N LEU A 258 -23.32 -14.88 -34.98
CA LEU A 258 -22.85 -14.31 -33.71
C LEU A 258 -21.85 -13.16 -33.84
N ALA A 259 -21.21 -12.98 -35.01
CA ALA A 259 -20.29 -11.86 -35.24
C ALA A 259 -21.01 -10.52 -35.53
N GLY A 260 -22.23 -10.57 -36.07
CA GLY A 260 -22.97 -9.36 -36.48
C GLY A 260 -23.64 -8.58 -35.35
N ALA A 261 -24.04 -9.24 -34.25
CA ALA A 261 -24.78 -8.59 -33.17
C ALA A 261 -23.88 -7.80 -32.18
N GLY A 262 -22.60 -8.19 -32.04
CA GLY A 262 -21.67 -7.52 -31.13
C GLY A 262 -21.22 -6.14 -31.62
N HIS A 263 -21.01 -5.97 -32.92
CA HIS A 263 -20.51 -4.71 -33.50
C HIS A 263 -21.53 -3.57 -33.46
N TYR A 264 -22.84 -3.84 -33.47
CA TYR A 264 -23.87 -2.80 -33.49
C TYR A 264 -24.09 -2.12 -32.12
N ILE A 265 -23.83 -2.83 -31.01
CA ILE A 265 -24.06 -2.31 -29.65
C ILE A 265 -22.91 -1.40 -29.18
N VAL A 266 -21.69 -1.63 -29.65
CA VAL A 266 -20.50 -0.83 -29.26
C VAL A 266 -20.48 0.54 -29.96
N ALA A 267 -21.06 0.67 -31.16
CA ALA A 267 -21.05 1.92 -31.93
C ALA A 267 -22.04 2.99 -31.44
N ARG A 268 -23.03 2.65 -30.59
CA ARG A 268 -24.05 3.61 -30.08
C ARG A 268 -23.76 4.21 -28.70
N ARG A 269 -22.66 3.85 -28.05
CA ARG A 269 -22.26 4.41 -26.73
C ARG A 269 -21.12 5.43 -26.79
N ARG A 270 -20.76 5.92 -27.99
CA ARG A 270 -19.82 7.03 -28.18
C ARG A 270 -20.38 8.08 -29.14
N GLY A 271 -21.58 8.55 -28.84
CA GLY A 271 -22.18 9.79 -29.35
C GLY A 271 -22.76 10.56 -28.17
#